data_AF-A0A093FNA2-F1
#
_entry.id   AF-A0A093FNA2-F1
#
_cell.length_a   1.000
_cell.length_b   1.000
_cell.length_c   1.000
_cell.angle_alpha   90.00
_cell.angle_beta   90.00
_cell.angle_gamma   90.00
#
_symmetry.space_group_name_H-M   'P 1'
#
loop_
_entity.id
_entity.type
_entity.pdbx_description
1 polymer ?
#
loop_
_entity_poly.entity_id
_entity_poly.type
_entity_poly.pdbx_seq_one_letter_code
_entity_poly.pdbx_strand_id
1 'polypeptide(L)'
;QESEYLDKHGKYTPCRNCMPGQELSKDCGDDGGGDAQCVACPPRKFKDSWGHHGCKPCLSCTLINRVQKSNCTATTNAVCGECLPGFYRKARISGQLDWECIPCTKQTPSSERQCTCQYRTNLVKVAVPTVPPQDTALLALTSSALVIIVLVLLALSIIYCKRFWKSQCQRGEPMPAVLPLLLP
;
A
#
# COMPACT_ATOMS: atom_id res chain seq x y z
N GLN A 1 27.07 -21.34 31.05
CA GLN A 1 25.92 -20.38 31.10
C GLN A 1 25.98 -19.60 29.80
N GLU A 2 24.92 -19.50 28.98
CA GLU A 2 25.00 -19.03 27.57
C GLU A 2 25.50 -17.58 27.39
N SER A 3 25.60 -16.80 28.47
CA SER A 3 26.13 -15.43 28.49
C SER A 3 27.63 -15.32 28.82
N GLU A 4 28.30 -16.43 29.12
CA GLU A 4 29.69 -16.49 29.53
C GLU A 4 30.43 -17.61 28.79
N TYR A 5 31.75 -17.46 28.64
CA TYR A 5 32.62 -18.49 28.08
C TYR A 5 33.77 -18.77 29.03
N LEU A 6 34.35 -19.97 28.94
CA LEU A 6 35.53 -20.33 29.71
C LEU A 6 36.79 -19.78 29.01
N ASP A 7 37.52 -18.91 29.70
CA ASP A 7 38.77 -18.35 29.16
C ASP A 7 39.94 -19.36 29.24
N LYS A 8 41.07 -19.01 28.64
CA LYS A 8 42.30 -19.83 28.64
C LYS A 8 42.90 -20.08 30.03
N HIS A 9 42.44 -19.37 31.07
CA HIS A 9 42.87 -19.53 32.45
C HIS A 9 41.85 -20.31 33.29
N GLY A 10 40.80 -20.85 32.67
CA GLY A 10 39.73 -21.58 33.36
C GLY A 10 38.76 -20.67 34.11
N LYS A 11 38.66 -19.39 33.75
CA LYS A 11 37.74 -18.41 34.36
C LYS A 11 36.56 -18.12 33.43
N TYR A 12 35.36 -18.12 34.00
CA TYR A 12 34.16 -17.65 33.30
C TYR A 12 34.24 -16.15 33.05
N THR A 13 34.14 -15.77 31.77
CA THR A 13 34.24 -14.40 31.28
C THR A 13 32.98 -14.07 30.49
N PRO A 14 32.38 -12.87 30.67
CA PRO A 14 31.18 -12.49 29.94
C PRO A 14 31.45 -12.37 28.44
N CYS A 15 30.47 -12.81 27.65
CA CYS A 15 30.48 -12.65 26.20
C CYS A 15 30.49 -11.17 25.81
N ARG A 16 31.17 -10.86 24.71
CA ARG A 16 31.14 -9.52 24.13
C ARG A 16 29.73 -9.18 23.64
N ASN A 17 29.27 -7.97 23.95
CA ASN A 17 28.00 -7.46 23.43
C ASN A 17 28.26 -6.64 22.16
N CYS A 18 27.51 -6.94 21.11
CA CYS A 18 27.49 -6.18 19.87
C CYS A 18 26.28 -5.25 19.82
N MET A 19 26.44 -4.14 19.11
CA MET A 19 25.40 -3.14 18.90
C MET A 19 24.28 -3.65 17.97
N PRO A 20 23.12 -2.96 17.90
CA PRO A 20 22.11 -3.23 16.89
C PRO A 20 22.71 -3.27 15.48
N GLY A 21 22.27 -4.22 14.66
CA GLY A 21 22.84 -4.45 13.33
C GLY A 21 24.14 -5.24 13.30
N GLN A 22 24.64 -5.74 14.44
CA GLN A 22 25.84 -6.57 14.51
C GLN A 22 25.65 -7.87 15.32
N GLU A 23 26.25 -8.95 14.84
CA GLU A 23 26.36 -10.24 15.54
C GLU A 23 27.82 -10.59 15.84
N LEU A 24 28.02 -11.53 16.76
CA LEU A 24 29.35 -12.10 16.97
C LEU A 24 29.74 -12.94 15.75
N SER A 25 31.00 -12.86 15.33
CA SER A 25 31.56 -13.64 14.23
C SER A 25 31.50 -15.15 14.45
N LYS A 26 31.30 -15.57 15.70
CA LYS A 26 31.09 -16.95 16.14
C LYS A 26 30.30 -16.94 17.45
N ASP A 27 29.60 -18.02 17.72
CA ASP A 27 28.83 -18.15 18.95
C ASP A 27 29.76 -18.12 20.17
N CYS A 28 29.26 -17.53 21.25
CA CYS A 28 29.95 -17.44 22.52
C CYS A 28 29.28 -18.38 23.52
N GLY A 29 30.08 -19.23 24.16
CA GLY A 29 29.59 -20.17 25.16
C GLY A 29 30.72 -21.01 25.76
N ASP A 30 30.37 -22.13 26.38
CA ASP A 30 31.32 -23.00 27.05
C ASP A 30 32.40 -23.56 26.08
N ASP A 31 32.09 -23.64 24.77
CA ASP A 31 33.01 -24.05 23.69
C ASP A 31 33.97 -22.93 23.21
N GLY A 32 33.94 -21.76 23.85
CA GLY A 32 34.79 -20.61 23.55
C GLY A 32 34.02 -19.37 23.07
N GLY A 33 34.74 -18.26 22.85
CA GLY A 33 34.09 -16.99 22.47
C GLY A 33 34.91 -15.71 22.66
N GLY A 34 36.07 -15.79 23.33
CA GLY A 34 36.87 -14.60 23.66
C GLY A 34 37.46 -13.81 22.50
N ASP A 35 37.71 -14.46 21.37
CA ASP A 35 38.18 -13.86 20.12
C ASP A 35 37.04 -13.49 19.16
N ALA A 36 35.78 -13.63 19.58
CA ALA A 36 34.64 -13.22 18.77
C ALA A 36 34.62 -11.69 18.53
N GLN A 37 34.39 -11.31 17.29
CA GLN A 37 34.33 -9.92 16.85
C GLN A 37 32.91 -9.56 16.45
N CYS A 38 32.54 -8.29 16.58
CA CYS A 38 31.25 -7.82 16.10
C CYS A 38 31.32 -7.57 14.59
N VAL A 39 30.49 -8.30 13.84
CA VAL A 39 30.37 -8.19 12.39
C VAL A 39 28.95 -7.76 12.03
N ALA A 40 28.78 -7.13 10.86
CA ALA A 40 27.46 -6.70 10.41
C ALA A 40 26.51 -7.88 10.21
N CYS A 41 25.22 -7.69 10.51
CA CYS A 41 24.22 -8.71 10.25
C CYS A 41 24.25 -9.15 8.76
N PRO A 42 24.19 -10.45 8.49
CA PRO A 42 24.02 -10.97 7.13
C PRO A 42 22.75 -10.43 6.45
N PRO A 43 22.68 -10.46 5.11
CA PRO A 43 21.48 -10.06 4.39
C PRO A 43 20.23 -10.81 4.88
N ARG A 44 19.10 -10.09 4.99
CA ARG A 44 17.81 -10.60 5.50
C ARG A 44 17.83 -11.02 6.98
N LYS A 45 18.76 -10.49 7.78
CA LYS A 45 18.72 -10.58 9.24
C LYS A 45 18.76 -9.19 9.89
N PHE A 46 18.27 -9.10 11.12
CA PHE A 46 18.27 -7.88 11.91
C PHE A 46 18.61 -8.15 13.38
N LYS A 47 19.06 -7.10 14.07
CA LYS A 47 19.19 -7.08 15.53
C LYS A 47 18.90 -5.68 16.05
N ASP A 48 17.93 -5.60 16.95
CA ASP A 48 17.36 -4.34 17.47
C ASP A 48 17.91 -3.92 18.84
N SER A 49 18.69 -4.79 19.47
CA SER A 49 19.14 -4.64 20.85
C SER A 49 20.61 -4.98 20.99
N TRP A 50 21.24 -4.45 22.04
CA TRP A 50 22.61 -4.81 22.41
C TRP A 50 22.65 -6.23 22.98
N GLY A 51 23.68 -7.01 22.63
CA GLY A 51 23.87 -8.34 23.22
C GLY A 51 24.86 -9.23 22.48
N HIS A 52 25.10 -10.41 23.01
CA HIS A 52 25.93 -11.45 22.39
C HIS A 52 25.17 -12.31 21.37
N HIS A 53 23.83 -12.33 21.44
CA HIS A 53 22.99 -13.13 20.55
C HIS A 53 23.17 -12.75 19.07
N GLY A 54 23.00 -13.74 18.18
CA GLY A 54 23.04 -13.57 16.74
C GLY A 54 21.87 -12.76 16.18
N CYS A 55 22.01 -12.28 14.94
CA CYS A 55 20.94 -11.56 14.26
C CYS A 55 19.78 -12.52 13.93
N LYS A 56 18.55 -12.04 14.11
CA LYS A 56 17.31 -12.78 13.87
C LYS A 56 16.92 -12.68 12.39
N PRO A 57 16.27 -13.70 11.82
CA PRO A 57 15.76 -13.62 10.44
C PRO A 57 14.69 -12.53 10.33
N CYS A 58 14.73 -11.79 9.23
CA CYS A 58 13.70 -10.81 8.90
C CYS A 58 12.34 -11.49 8.68
N LEU A 59 11.28 -10.89 9.21
CA LEU A 59 9.91 -11.29 8.92
C LEU A 59 9.55 -10.96 7.46
N SER A 60 8.87 -11.88 6.79
CA SER A 60 8.28 -11.67 5.47
C SER A 60 6.77 -11.53 5.60
N CYS A 61 6.25 -10.31 5.42
CA CYS A 61 4.81 -10.05 5.56
C CYS A 61 3.96 -10.79 4.52
N THR A 62 4.50 -10.98 3.32
CA THR A 62 3.80 -11.72 2.25
C THR A 62 3.62 -13.19 2.60
N LEU A 63 4.56 -13.80 3.32
CA LEU A 63 4.47 -15.20 3.76
C LEU A 63 3.31 -15.43 4.76
N ILE A 64 2.92 -14.38 5.49
CA ILE A 64 1.80 -14.41 6.43
C ILE A 64 0.56 -13.67 5.90
N ASN A 65 0.47 -13.49 4.57
CA ASN A 65 -0.64 -12.85 3.87
C ASN A 65 -0.97 -11.43 4.37
N ARG A 66 0.06 -10.62 4.67
CA ARG A 66 -0.08 -9.23 5.13
C ARG A 66 0.63 -8.24 4.22
N VAL A 67 0.13 -7.01 4.22
CA VAL A 67 0.75 -5.86 3.55
C VAL A 67 2.04 -5.48 4.29
N GLN A 68 3.13 -5.33 3.56
CA GLN A 68 4.39 -4.84 4.12
C GLN A 68 4.32 -3.32 4.29
N LYS A 69 4.41 -2.84 5.54
CA LYS A 69 4.42 -1.39 5.85
C LYS A 69 5.83 -0.82 5.83
N SER A 70 6.81 -1.60 6.30
CA SER A 70 8.22 -1.24 6.24
C SER A 70 9.10 -2.43 5.91
N ASN A 71 10.24 -2.13 5.28
CA ASN A 71 11.25 -3.13 4.99
C ASN A 71 12.07 -3.45 6.23
N CYS A 72 12.55 -4.69 6.30
CA CYS A 72 13.54 -5.07 7.28
C CYS A 72 14.87 -4.36 7.00
N THR A 73 15.58 -3.96 8.04
CA THR A 73 16.92 -3.37 7.99
C THR A 73 17.85 -4.18 8.88
N ALA A 74 19.15 -3.86 8.90
CA ALA A 74 20.08 -4.52 9.82
C ALA A 74 19.67 -4.30 11.30
N THR A 75 18.98 -3.21 11.63
CA THR A 75 18.65 -2.84 13.02
C THR A 75 17.18 -3.05 13.38
N THR A 76 16.30 -3.29 12.41
CA THR A 76 14.85 -3.38 12.66
C THR A 76 14.19 -4.46 11.83
N ASN A 77 13.22 -5.16 12.41
CA ASN A 77 12.42 -6.12 11.66
C ASN A 77 11.50 -5.41 10.63
N ALA A 78 10.96 -6.19 9.69
CA ALA A 78 9.85 -5.72 8.85
C ALA A 78 8.59 -5.50 9.70
N VAL A 79 7.83 -4.45 9.39
CA VAL A 79 6.52 -4.20 10.03
C VAL A 79 5.42 -4.61 9.07
N CYS A 80 4.53 -5.49 9.55
CA CYS A 80 3.38 -5.96 8.78
C CYS A 80 2.10 -5.21 9.16
N GLY A 81 1.27 -4.96 8.16
CA GLY A 81 -0.01 -4.30 8.29
C GLY A 81 -1.19 -5.27 8.30
N GLU A 82 -2.27 -4.80 7.67
CA GLU A 82 -3.51 -5.56 7.47
C GLU A 82 -3.30 -6.75 6.55
N CYS A 83 -4.28 -7.66 6.54
CA CYS A 83 -4.31 -8.78 5.60
C CYS A 83 -4.33 -8.30 4.15
N LEU A 84 -3.69 -9.07 3.27
CA LEU A 84 -3.75 -8.85 1.83
C LEU A 84 -5.21 -8.99 1.33
N PRO A 85 -5.56 -8.34 0.21
CA PRO A 85 -6.83 -8.60 -0.45
C PRO A 85 -6.98 -10.10 -0.74
N GLY A 86 -8.12 -10.70 -0.41
CA GLY A 86 -8.32 -12.16 -0.49
C GLY A 86 -8.26 -12.86 0.85
N PHE A 87 -7.91 -12.15 1.92
CA PHE A 87 -7.73 -12.73 3.24
C PHE A 87 -8.49 -11.93 4.30
N TYR A 88 -9.04 -12.65 5.27
CA TYR A 88 -9.72 -12.05 6.41
C TYR A 88 -9.04 -12.43 7.73
N ARG A 89 -9.24 -11.59 8.75
CA ARG A 89 -8.59 -11.73 10.05
C ARG A 89 -9.38 -12.69 10.96
N LYS A 90 -8.74 -13.77 11.44
CA LYS A 90 -9.33 -14.72 12.39
C LYS A 90 -8.41 -14.96 13.58
N ALA A 91 -8.96 -15.06 14.79
CA ALA A 91 -8.18 -15.37 15.98
C ALA A 91 -7.63 -16.80 15.90
N ARG A 92 -6.38 -17.01 16.32
CA ARG A 92 -5.84 -18.37 16.47
C ARG A 92 -6.57 -19.10 17.60
N ILE A 93 -6.84 -20.39 17.40
CA ILE A 93 -7.55 -21.24 18.38
C ILE A 93 -6.70 -21.49 19.63
N SER A 94 -5.38 -21.32 19.57
CA SER A 94 -4.44 -21.50 20.68
C SER A 94 -4.51 -20.44 21.80
N GLY A 95 -5.53 -19.57 21.83
CA GLY A 95 -5.70 -18.59 22.92
C GLY A 95 -4.67 -17.45 22.97
N GLN A 96 -3.75 -17.38 21.99
CA GLN A 96 -2.85 -16.26 21.81
C GLN A 96 -3.61 -15.11 21.15
N LEU A 97 -3.41 -13.86 21.59
CA LEU A 97 -3.97 -12.62 20.99
C LEU A 97 -3.46 -12.33 19.55
N ASP A 98 -2.94 -13.35 18.88
CA ASP A 98 -2.44 -13.27 17.52
C ASP A 98 -3.55 -13.61 16.52
N TRP A 99 -3.57 -12.84 15.43
CA TRP A 99 -4.58 -12.97 14.40
C TRP A 99 -3.96 -13.43 13.11
N GLU A 100 -4.58 -14.42 12.50
CA GLU A 100 -4.14 -15.02 11.26
C GLU A 100 -4.98 -14.49 10.09
N CYS A 101 -4.33 -14.34 8.95
CA CYS A 101 -4.98 -13.97 7.69
C CYS A 101 -5.37 -15.25 6.96
N ILE A 102 -6.67 -15.57 6.97
CA ILE A 102 -7.25 -16.77 6.40
C ILE A 102 -7.78 -16.45 5.00
N PRO A 103 -7.53 -17.29 3.97
CA PRO A 103 -8.04 -17.03 2.64
C PRO A 103 -9.56 -17.05 2.60
N CYS A 104 -10.13 -16.09 1.89
CA CYS A 104 -11.54 -16.08 1.54
C CYS A 104 -11.82 -17.24 0.57
N THR A 105 -12.84 -18.02 0.86
CA THR A 105 -13.31 -19.13 0.02
C THR A 105 -14.78 -18.95 -0.29
N LYS A 106 -15.32 -19.74 -1.22
CA LYS A 106 -16.78 -19.76 -1.50
C LYS A 106 -17.60 -20.15 -0.27
N GLN A 107 -16.98 -20.83 0.70
CA GLN A 107 -17.62 -21.30 1.93
C GLN A 107 -17.45 -20.29 3.08
N THR A 108 -16.71 -19.19 2.88
CA THR A 108 -16.56 -18.17 3.91
C THR A 108 -17.91 -17.51 4.18
N PRO A 109 -18.34 -17.41 5.45
CA PRO A 109 -19.62 -16.82 5.80
C PRO A 109 -19.77 -15.40 5.24
N SER A 110 -20.96 -15.05 4.74
CA SER A 110 -21.26 -13.72 4.21
C SER A 110 -21.17 -12.60 5.25
N SER A 111 -21.17 -12.94 6.55
CA SER A 111 -20.91 -12.04 7.66
C SER A 111 -19.48 -11.49 7.66
N GLU A 112 -18.54 -12.16 6.99
CA GLU A 112 -17.15 -11.71 6.88
C GLU A 112 -17.04 -10.59 5.83
N ARG A 113 -17.21 -9.36 6.29
CA ARG A 113 -17.26 -8.17 5.43
C ARG A 113 -16.02 -7.98 4.56
N GLN A 114 -14.86 -8.44 5.04
CA GLN A 114 -13.58 -8.38 4.30
C GLN A 114 -13.64 -9.24 3.02
N CYS A 115 -14.34 -10.37 3.05
CA CYS A 115 -14.50 -11.26 1.89
C CYS A 115 -15.70 -10.86 1.00
N THR A 116 -16.77 -10.33 1.57
CA THR A 116 -17.99 -9.96 0.83
C THR A 116 -17.75 -8.79 -0.15
N CYS A 117 -16.84 -7.85 0.18
CA CYS A 117 -16.51 -6.73 -0.71
C CYS A 117 -15.73 -7.17 -1.96
N GLN A 118 -14.98 -8.26 -1.90
CA GLN A 118 -14.11 -8.73 -2.99
C GLN A 118 -14.82 -9.64 -4.00
N TYR A 119 -15.89 -10.32 -3.58
CA TYR A 119 -16.78 -11.00 -4.54
C TYR A 119 -17.51 -10.00 -5.45
N ARG A 120 -17.78 -8.79 -4.95
CA ARG A 120 -18.39 -7.73 -5.77
C ARG A 120 -17.46 -7.20 -6.86
N THR A 121 -16.15 -7.23 -6.66
CA THR A 121 -15.17 -6.84 -7.69
C THR A 121 -14.93 -7.94 -8.73
N ASN A 122 -15.24 -9.21 -8.43
CA ASN A 122 -15.19 -10.29 -9.42
C ASN A 122 -16.42 -10.30 -10.36
N LEU A 123 -17.54 -9.67 -9.97
CA LEU A 123 -18.70 -9.48 -10.85
C LEU A 123 -18.63 -8.22 -11.72
N VAL A 124 -17.64 -7.34 -11.47
CA VAL A 124 -17.26 -6.23 -12.36
C VAL A 124 -15.90 -6.53 -12.98
N LYS A 125 -15.72 -7.76 -13.47
CA LYS A 125 -14.74 -8.05 -14.51
C LYS A 125 -15.45 -8.32 -15.84
N VAL A 126 -16.38 -7.42 -16.18
CA VAL A 126 -16.71 -7.16 -17.58
C VAL A 126 -15.55 -6.31 -18.09
N ALA A 127 -14.92 -6.81 -19.16
CA ALA A 127 -13.72 -6.27 -19.80
C ALA A 127 -13.60 -4.75 -19.71
N VAL A 128 -12.69 -4.27 -18.86
CA VAL A 128 -12.04 -2.98 -19.08
C VAL A 128 -10.91 -3.25 -20.07
N PRO A 129 -10.90 -2.65 -21.26
CA PRO A 129 -9.79 -2.77 -22.19
C PRO A 129 -8.50 -2.37 -21.48
N THR A 130 -7.52 -3.26 -21.55
CA THR A 130 -6.16 -3.06 -21.07
C THR A 130 -5.53 -1.90 -21.84
N VAL A 131 -5.41 -0.74 -21.20
CA VAL A 131 -4.56 0.37 -21.67
C VAL A 131 -3.32 0.41 -20.75
N PRO A 132 -2.09 0.46 -21.30
CA PRO A 132 -0.85 0.39 -20.53
C PRO A 132 -0.63 1.64 -19.66
N PRO A 133 0.22 1.54 -18.61
CA PRO A 133 0.32 2.54 -17.56
C PRO A 133 1.42 3.56 -17.90
N GLN A 134 1.13 4.62 -18.65
CA GLN A 134 2.04 5.78 -18.74
C GLN A 134 1.40 7.17 -18.69
N ASP A 135 0.07 7.32 -18.62
CA ASP A 135 -0.55 8.64 -18.83
C ASP A 135 -1.55 9.07 -17.75
N THR A 136 -1.18 8.98 -16.47
CA THR A 136 -1.97 9.57 -15.37
C THR A 136 -1.85 11.09 -15.27
N ALA A 137 -0.92 11.73 -15.99
CA ALA A 137 -0.83 13.18 -16.11
C ALA A 137 -1.72 13.75 -17.24
N LEU A 138 -2.02 12.96 -18.27
CA LEU A 138 -2.73 13.43 -19.46
C LEU A 138 -4.27 13.47 -19.28
N LEU A 139 -4.82 12.63 -18.40
CA LEU A 139 -6.27 12.52 -18.17
C LEU A 139 -6.86 13.63 -17.27
N ALA A 140 -6.04 14.34 -16.49
CA ALA A 140 -6.48 15.55 -15.78
C ALA A 140 -6.57 16.76 -16.72
N LEU A 141 -5.76 16.79 -17.78
CA LEU A 141 -5.71 17.89 -18.75
C LEU A 141 -6.81 17.81 -19.83
N THR A 142 -7.25 16.60 -20.21
CA THR A 142 -8.30 16.43 -21.23
C THR A 142 -9.69 16.84 -20.73
N SER A 143 -10.00 16.61 -19.46
CA SER A 143 -11.26 17.07 -18.85
C SER A 143 -11.35 18.60 -18.81
N SER A 144 -10.25 19.25 -18.45
CA SER A 144 -10.19 20.73 -18.31
C SER A 144 -10.29 21.43 -19.67
N ALA A 145 -9.64 20.90 -20.71
CA ALA A 145 -9.69 21.47 -22.06
C ALA A 145 -11.09 21.41 -22.68
N LEU A 146 -11.83 20.31 -22.49
CA LEU A 146 -13.20 20.17 -23.01
C LEU A 146 -14.16 21.18 -22.35
N VAL A 147 -14.03 21.40 -21.05
CA VAL A 147 -14.82 22.42 -20.32
C VAL A 147 -14.54 23.82 -20.85
N ILE A 148 -13.26 24.17 -21.08
CA ILE A 148 -12.88 25.48 -21.64
C ILE A 148 -13.44 25.66 -23.06
N ILE A 149 -13.37 24.64 -23.91
CA ILE A 149 -13.91 24.68 -25.28
C ILE A 149 -15.42 24.93 -25.25
N VAL A 150 -16.16 24.23 -24.38
CA VAL A 150 -17.61 24.44 -24.21
C VAL A 150 -17.92 25.86 -23.76
N LEU A 151 -17.16 26.40 -22.80
CA LEU A 151 -17.35 27.78 -22.32
C LEU A 151 -17.09 28.82 -23.41
N VAL A 152 -16.07 28.62 -24.25
CA VAL A 152 -15.78 29.52 -25.37
C VAL A 152 -16.90 29.47 -26.42
N LEU A 153 -17.40 28.28 -26.76
CA LEU A 153 -18.52 28.14 -27.71
C LEU A 153 -19.81 28.79 -27.19
N LEU A 154 -20.10 28.67 -25.89
CA LEU A 154 -21.23 29.36 -25.26
C LEU A 154 -21.05 30.88 -25.26
N ALA A 155 -19.84 31.39 -24.96
CA ALA A 155 -19.57 32.81 -25.03
C ALA A 155 -19.72 33.35 -26.47
N LEU A 156 -19.22 32.62 -27.47
CA LEU A 156 -19.36 32.98 -28.88
C LEU A 156 -20.82 32.96 -29.35
N SER A 157 -21.62 31.97 -28.92
CA SER A 157 -23.06 31.93 -29.25
C SER A 157 -23.81 33.09 -28.62
N ILE A 158 -23.49 33.47 -27.37
CA ILE A 158 -24.07 34.65 -26.72
C ILE A 158 -23.67 35.94 -27.44
N ILE A 159 -22.39 36.08 -27.82
CA ILE A 159 -21.90 37.24 -28.58
C ILE A 159 -22.55 37.30 -29.95
N TYR A 160 -22.69 36.15 -30.63
CA TYR A 160 -23.35 36.06 -31.92
C TYR A 160 -24.84 36.41 -31.81
N CYS A 161 -25.55 35.86 -30.83
CA CYS A 161 -26.94 36.22 -30.55
C CYS A 161 -27.08 37.70 -30.21
N LYS A 162 -26.17 38.28 -29.41
CA LYS A 162 -26.16 39.72 -29.13
C LYS A 162 -25.85 40.56 -30.36
N ARG A 163 -24.91 40.15 -31.22
CA ARG A 163 -24.61 40.86 -32.47
C ARG A 163 -25.74 40.73 -33.47
N PHE A 164 -26.40 39.58 -33.53
CA PHE A 164 -27.58 39.34 -34.34
C PHE A 164 -28.75 40.21 -33.87
N TRP A 165 -29.06 40.23 -32.56
CA TRP A 165 -30.08 41.14 -32.01
C TRP A 165 -29.73 42.61 -32.17
N LYS A 166 -28.46 42.99 -32.00
CA LYS A 166 -28.01 44.37 -32.24
C LYS A 166 -28.11 44.76 -33.72
N SER A 167 -27.91 43.81 -34.64
CA SER A 167 -28.07 44.04 -36.09
C SER A 167 -29.55 44.12 -36.50
N GLN A 168 -30.43 43.35 -35.84
CA GLN A 168 -31.88 43.44 -36.03
C GLN A 168 -32.48 44.72 -35.41
N CYS A 169 -31.89 45.27 -34.35
CA CYS A 169 -32.30 46.59 -33.84
C CYS A 169 -31.90 47.78 -34.72
N GLN A 170 -31.10 47.58 -35.79
CA GLN A 170 -30.77 48.63 -36.77
C GLN A 170 -31.55 48.52 -38.08
N ARG A 171 -32.32 47.44 -38.29
CA ARG A 171 -33.34 47.35 -39.33
C ARG A 171 -34.68 47.16 -38.64
N GLY A 172 -35.31 48.28 -38.27
CA GLY A 172 -36.67 48.24 -37.75
C GLY A 172 -37.57 47.48 -38.73
N GLU A 173 -38.22 46.43 -38.24
CA GLU A 173 -39.57 45.98 -38.56
C GLU A 173 -39.97 44.89 -37.52
N PRO A 174 -41.26 44.78 -37.15
CA PRO A 174 -41.70 44.07 -35.94
C PRO A 174 -41.94 42.56 -36.14
N MET A 175 -41.98 41.86 -35.00
CA MET A 175 -42.35 40.43 -34.82
C MET A 175 -43.53 39.96 -35.70
N PRO A 176 -43.61 38.65 -35.93
CA PRO A 176 -44.85 37.96 -35.65
C PRO A 176 -44.65 36.83 -34.63
N ALA A 177 -45.55 36.82 -33.66
CA ALA A 177 -45.78 35.70 -32.76
C ALA A 177 -46.44 34.55 -33.52
N VAL A 178 -45.95 33.32 -33.37
CA VAL A 178 -46.77 32.10 -33.49
C VAL A 178 -46.21 31.03 -32.55
N LEU A 179 -46.95 30.79 -31.47
CA LEU A 179 -46.99 29.50 -30.77
C LEU A 179 -47.91 28.57 -31.58
N PRO A 180 -47.64 27.26 -31.65
CA PRO A 180 -48.65 26.36 -31.11
C PRO A 180 -48.07 25.18 -30.33
N LEU A 181 -48.83 24.79 -29.30
CA LEU A 181 -48.82 23.45 -28.73
C LEU A 181 -49.17 22.41 -29.81
N LEU A 182 -48.58 21.22 -29.76
CA LEU A 182 -49.30 19.95 -29.52
C LEU A 182 -48.35 18.74 -29.63
N LEU A 183 -48.48 17.89 -28.61
CA LEU A 183 -48.00 16.52 -28.43
C LEU A 183 -48.56 15.56 -29.52
N PRO A 184 -48.02 14.33 -29.67
CA PRO A 184 -47.99 13.26 -28.66
C PRO A 184 -46.61 12.91 -28.10
#